data_AF-A0A4R5IRF2-F1
#
_entry.id   AF-A0A4R5IRF2-F1
#
_cell.length_a   1.000
_cell.length_b   1.000
_cell.length_c   1.000
_cell.angle_alpha   90.00
_cell.angle_beta   90.00
_cell.angle_gamma   90.00
#
_symmetry.space_group_name_H-M   'P 1'
#
loop_
_entity.id
_entity.type
_entity.pdbx_description
1 polymer ?
#
loop_
_entity_poly.entity_id
_entity_poly.type
_entity_poly.pdbx_seq_one_letter_code
_entity_poly.pdbx_strand_id
1 'polypeptide(L)'
;MPAAPAISNATAPTRSASGRSLDLIRPQPYTNWAPQVTPEERATLRRELEQGAVLYFPNLKFHFEPGEDRFLDARYSDGKSKNINLRANDTAVRGAQGTQQDLSDLYTLIRRYADNSESLIRTLFPEYIPHMTRAGTSLRPSEIAGRPVSWRKDDTRLHVDSFPSNPMLGKRLLRVFHNIDPAAPRVWRVGEPFGDFAQKFVPKTHGMWPGQAALMKLLHITKRKRSEYDHRMLQLHDLAKADLDYQRDVPQQEFHFPPGSTWIVFSDQLLHAAMRGRAMMEQTIYLEPQAISDHTHSPEAVLSRMLGRPMLVS
;
A
#
# COMPACT_ATOMS: atom_id res chain seq x y z
N MET A 1 17.17 53.79 10.16
CA MET A 1 17.01 52.46 9.56
C MET A 1 17.85 51.47 10.36
N PRO A 2 17.25 50.58 11.16
CA PRO A 2 17.97 49.48 11.79
C PRO A 2 17.76 48.17 11.02
N ALA A 3 18.84 47.40 10.90
CA ALA A 3 18.97 46.18 10.14
C ALA A 3 18.13 45.01 10.70
N ALA A 4 17.56 44.22 9.80
CA ALA A 4 16.85 42.98 10.11
C ALA A 4 17.82 41.84 10.47
N PRO A 5 17.51 40.98 11.45
CA PRO A 5 18.30 39.78 11.70
C PRO A 5 17.85 38.64 10.76
N ALA A 6 18.84 37.98 10.17
CA ALA A 6 18.70 36.81 9.31
C ALA A 6 18.15 35.61 10.10
N ILE A 7 17.12 34.96 9.56
CA ILE A 7 16.55 33.72 10.09
C ILE A 7 17.38 32.56 9.54
N SER A 8 18.16 31.92 10.42
CA SER A 8 19.03 30.79 10.09
C SER A 8 18.34 29.45 10.36
N ASN A 9 18.27 28.65 9.29
CA ASN A 9 18.39 27.19 9.17
C ASN A 9 17.63 26.24 10.11
N ALA A 10 16.69 25.53 9.46
CA ALA A 10 16.58 24.07 9.40
C ALA A 10 16.87 23.28 10.68
N THR A 11 15.80 22.93 11.38
CA THR A 11 15.77 21.95 12.46
C THR A 11 16.20 20.57 11.94
N ALA A 12 17.33 20.07 12.45
CA ALA A 12 17.81 18.71 12.19
C ALA A 12 16.90 17.67 12.87
N PRO A 13 16.72 16.47 12.30
CA PRO A 13 15.89 15.43 12.90
C PRO A 13 16.56 14.83 14.13
N THR A 14 15.78 14.70 15.20
CA THR A 14 16.15 14.08 16.46
C THR A 14 16.55 12.62 16.25
N ARG A 15 17.82 12.28 16.51
CA ARG A 15 18.30 10.88 16.47
C ARG A 15 17.76 10.10 17.68
N SER A 16 16.94 9.08 17.41
CA SER A 16 16.58 8.04 18.38
C SER A 16 17.79 7.13 18.65
N ALA A 17 18.04 6.84 19.92
CA ALA A 17 19.17 6.06 20.40
C ALA A 17 18.84 4.56 20.50
N SER A 18 18.76 3.86 19.36
CA SER A 18 19.18 2.45 19.20
C SER A 18 19.01 1.97 17.74
N GLY A 19 20.13 1.75 17.05
CA GLY A 19 20.32 0.69 16.04
C GLY A 19 19.57 0.78 14.70
N ARG A 20 20.29 1.22 13.65
CA ARG A 20 19.90 1.35 12.22
C ARG A 20 18.79 2.37 11.96
N SER A 21 19.15 3.45 11.25
CA SER A 21 18.16 4.26 10.53
C SER A 21 17.37 3.32 9.63
N LEU A 22 16.06 3.27 9.80
CA LEU A 22 15.18 2.67 8.81
C LEU A 22 15.37 3.48 7.53
N ASP A 23 16.09 2.90 6.60
CA ASP A 23 16.27 3.43 5.27
C ASP A 23 15.51 2.47 4.36
N LEU A 24 14.20 2.65 4.25
CA LEU A 24 13.33 1.84 3.40
C LEU A 24 12.76 2.62 2.22
N ILE A 25 12.98 3.94 2.16
CA ILE A 25 12.54 4.78 1.03
C ILE A 25 13.68 4.87 0.02
N ARG A 26 13.45 4.48 -1.23
CA ARG A 26 14.42 4.48 -2.33
C ARG A 26 14.00 5.48 -3.40
N PRO A 27 14.55 6.71 -3.42
CA PRO A 27 14.23 7.70 -4.43
C PRO A 27 14.65 7.23 -5.83
N GLN A 28 13.80 7.47 -6.82
CA GLN A 28 13.98 7.07 -8.21
C GLN A 28 13.89 8.30 -9.13
N PRO A 29 14.77 8.41 -10.15
CA PRO A 29 14.87 9.61 -10.97
C PRO A 29 13.79 9.70 -12.07
N TYR A 30 12.99 8.65 -12.26
CA TYR A 30 12.11 8.52 -13.41
C TYR A 30 10.93 9.49 -13.38
N THR A 31 10.62 10.06 -14.54
CA THR A 31 9.56 11.06 -14.75
C THR A 31 8.46 10.60 -15.71
N ASN A 32 8.61 9.42 -16.30
CA ASN A 32 7.69 8.83 -17.27
C ASN A 32 7.13 7.50 -16.74
N TRP A 33 5.88 7.18 -17.06
CA TRP A 33 5.19 5.92 -16.71
C TRP A 33 5.69 4.72 -17.52
N ALA A 34 6.56 4.91 -18.51
CA ALA A 34 7.28 3.87 -19.22
C ALA A 34 8.75 4.29 -19.41
N PRO A 35 9.55 4.37 -18.32
CA PRO A 35 10.92 4.86 -18.41
C PRO A 35 11.83 3.88 -19.15
N GLN A 36 12.88 4.38 -19.79
CA GLN A 36 13.96 3.53 -20.26
C GLN A 36 14.85 3.17 -19.07
N VAL A 37 15.07 1.88 -18.85
CA VAL A 37 15.77 1.33 -17.67
C VAL A 37 16.62 0.15 -18.12
N THR A 38 17.86 0.08 -17.66
CA THR A 38 18.75 -1.05 -18.03
C THR A 38 18.34 -2.32 -17.29
N PRO A 39 18.74 -3.52 -17.78
CA PRO A 39 18.49 -4.77 -17.06
C PRO A 39 19.04 -4.78 -15.63
N GLU A 40 20.20 -4.18 -15.38
CA GLU A 40 20.85 -4.12 -14.06
C GLU A 40 20.07 -3.22 -13.09
N GLU A 41 19.58 -2.09 -13.58
CA GLU A 41 18.70 -1.19 -12.82
C GLU A 41 17.39 -1.90 -12.48
N ARG A 42 16.75 -2.58 -13.44
CA ARG A 42 15.53 -3.39 -13.17
C ARG A 42 15.76 -4.44 -12.10
N ALA A 43 16.87 -5.19 -12.19
CA ALA A 43 17.21 -6.20 -11.20
C ALA A 43 17.43 -5.59 -9.80
N THR A 44 18.03 -4.41 -9.73
CA THR A 44 18.22 -3.68 -8.46
C THR A 44 16.89 -3.20 -7.88
N LEU A 45 16.05 -2.55 -8.68
CA LEU A 45 14.72 -2.10 -8.26
C LEU A 45 13.85 -3.26 -7.79
N ARG A 46 13.89 -4.39 -8.51
CA ARG A 46 13.15 -5.60 -8.14
C ARG A 46 13.61 -6.10 -6.78
N ARG A 47 14.92 -6.25 -6.59
CA ARG A 47 15.51 -6.72 -5.34
C ARG A 47 15.14 -5.81 -4.17
N GLU A 48 15.27 -4.50 -4.33
CA GLU A 48 14.90 -3.53 -3.27
C GLU A 48 13.43 -3.63 -2.90
N LEU A 49 12.54 -3.71 -3.89
CA LEU A 49 11.10 -3.84 -3.67
C LEU A 49 10.75 -5.17 -2.97
N GLU A 50 11.32 -6.29 -3.41
CA GLU A 50 11.11 -7.62 -2.79
C GLU A 50 11.67 -7.72 -1.36
N GLN A 51 12.71 -6.93 -1.05
CA GLN A 51 13.26 -6.79 0.30
C GLN A 51 12.45 -5.87 1.21
N GLY A 52 11.35 -5.29 0.69
CA GLY A 52 10.43 -4.46 1.46
C GLY A 52 10.74 -2.97 1.41
N ALA A 53 11.52 -2.49 0.44
CA ALA A 53 11.68 -1.06 0.21
C ALA A 53 10.44 -0.44 -0.46
N VAL A 54 10.27 0.87 -0.28
CA VAL A 54 9.37 1.72 -1.04
C VAL A 54 10.16 2.39 -2.14
N LEU A 55 9.81 2.11 -3.39
CA LEU A 55 10.36 2.85 -4.52
C LEU A 55 9.60 4.18 -4.63
N TYR A 56 10.29 5.29 -4.44
CA TYR A 56 9.71 6.64 -4.37
C TYR A 56 10.09 7.47 -5.59
N PHE A 57 9.11 7.99 -6.31
CA PHE A 57 9.27 8.73 -7.56
C PHE A 57 8.80 10.18 -7.37
N PRO A 58 9.68 11.12 -6.97
CA PRO A 58 9.31 12.52 -6.69
C PRO A 58 8.75 13.25 -7.92
N ASN A 59 9.23 12.87 -9.10
CA ASN A 59 9.01 13.59 -10.36
C ASN A 59 8.11 12.83 -11.35
N LEU A 60 7.59 11.66 -10.97
CA LEU A 60 6.62 10.92 -11.78
C LEU A 60 5.21 11.47 -11.53
N LYS A 61 4.82 12.45 -12.34
CA LYS A 61 3.53 13.15 -12.22
C LYS A 61 2.40 12.39 -12.92
N PHE A 62 1.20 12.41 -12.35
CA PHE A 62 -0.04 12.09 -13.04
C PHE A 62 -0.78 13.41 -13.31
N HIS A 63 -0.97 13.74 -14.59
CA HIS A 63 -1.63 14.97 -14.97
C HIS A 63 -3.13 14.76 -15.12
N PHE A 64 -3.90 15.70 -14.58
CA PHE A 64 -5.33 15.80 -14.85
C PHE A 64 -5.57 16.43 -16.22
N GLU A 65 -6.56 15.90 -16.93
CA GLU A 65 -7.17 16.53 -18.09
C GLU A 65 -8.08 17.69 -17.64
N PRO A 66 -8.39 18.64 -18.53
CA PRO A 66 -9.23 19.79 -18.19
C PRO A 66 -10.55 19.39 -17.52
N GLY A 67 -10.76 19.89 -16.30
CA GLY A 67 -11.99 19.69 -15.53
C GLY A 67 -12.02 18.45 -14.66
N GLU A 68 -10.98 17.61 -14.63
CA GLU A 68 -10.90 16.46 -13.72
C GLU A 68 -10.54 16.84 -12.27
N ASP A 69 -9.93 18.02 -12.07
CA ASP A 69 -9.59 18.56 -10.75
C ASP A 69 -10.81 18.67 -9.83
N ARG A 70 -12.01 18.80 -10.41
CA ARG A 70 -13.28 18.79 -9.66
C ARG A 70 -13.48 17.50 -8.85
N PHE A 71 -12.91 16.37 -9.29
CA PHE A 71 -13.05 15.08 -8.59
C PHE A 71 -12.19 14.96 -7.32
N LEU A 72 -11.42 15.99 -6.99
CA LEU A 72 -10.80 16.16 -5.67
C LEU A 72 -11.83 16.50 -4.59
N ASP A 73 -13.02 16.99 -4.98
CA ASP A 73 -14.09 17.32 -4.05
C ASP A 73 -14.79 16.06 -3.52
N ALA A 74 -14.93 15.99 -2.19
CA ALA A 74 -15.60 14.89 -1.50
C ALA A 74 -17.07 14.71 -1.90
N ARG A 75 -17.72 15.73 -2.49
CA ARG A 75 -19.10 15.65 -2.99
C ARG A 75 -19.34 14.52 -4.00
N TYR A 76 -18.28 14.10 -4.71
CA TYR A 76 -18.35 13.03 -5.69
C TYR A 76 -18.30 11.63 -5.07
N SER A 77 -18.05 11.52 -3.75
CA SER A 77 -18.18 10.27 -3.01
C SER A 77 -19.62 10.07 -2.53
N ASP A 78 -20.10 8.83 -2.54
CA ASP A 78 -21.46 8.46 -2.10
C ASP A 78 -21.67 8.53 -0.56
N GLY A 79 -20.61 8.80 0.21
CA GLY A 79 -20.61 8.84 1.68
C GLY A 79 -20.85 7.49 2.37
N LYS A 80 -21.15 6.42 1.63
CA LYS A 80 -21.42 5.07 2.14
C LYS A 80 -20.20 4.17 2.01
N SER A 81 -19.52 4.30 0.88
CA SER A 81 -18.30 3.60 0.53
C SER A 81 -17.10 4.34 1.12
N LYS A 82 -16.09 3.59 1.56
CA LYS A 82 -14.85 4.21 2.10
C LYS A 82 -14.15 5.10 1.06
N ASN A 83 -14.20 4.70 -0.21
CA ASN A 83 -13.50 5.32 -1.33
C ASN A 83 -14.29 5.11 -2.63
N ILE A 84 -13.99 5.90 -3.66
CA ILE A 84 -14.38 5.62 -5.04
C ILE A 84 -13.46 4.52 -5.57
N ASN A 85 -14.00 3.52 -6.24
CA ASN A 85 -13.24 2.36 -6.70
C ASN A 85 -13.71 1.85 -8.06
N LEU A 86 -12.77 1.53 -8.93
CA LEU A 86 -12.98 0.82 -10.20
C LEU A 86 -12.33 -0.56 -10.10
N ARG A 87 -13.08 -1.64 -10.30
CA ARG A 87 -12.47 -2.98 -10.40
C ARG A 87 -11.87 -3.17 -11.79
N ALA A 88 -10.83 -3.99 -11.92
CA ALA A 88 -10.09 -4.20 -13.17
C ALA A 88 -10.94 -4.34 -14.45
N ASN A 89 -12.04 -5.10 -14.36
CA ASN A 89 -12.89 -5.44 -15.50
C ASN A 89 -14.27 -4.77 -15.43
N ASP A 90 -14.50 -3.88 -14.46
CA ASP A 90 -15.75 -3.13 -14.38
C ASP A 90 -15.71 -1.98 -15.40
N THR A 91 -16.87 -1.64 -15.95
CA THR A 91 -17.05 -0.50 -16.87
C THR A 91 -17.63 0.74 -16.17
N ALA A 92 -17.76 0.70 -14.84
CA ALA A 92 -18.34 1.76 -14.05
C ALA A 92 -17.67 1.84 -12.67
N VAL A 93 -17.55 3.07 -12.16
CA VAL A 93 -17.04 3.34 -10.82
C VAL A 93 -18.08 3.00 -9.76
N ARG A 94 -17.60 2.56 -8.59
CA ARG A 94 -18.40 2.31 -7.38
C ARG A 94 -18.02 3.31 -6.31
N GLY A 95 -18.94 3.63 -5.41
CA GLY A 95 -18.66 4.56 -4.32
C GLY A 95 -18.70 6.04 -4.71
N ALA A 96 -19.21 6.34 -5.91
CA ALA A 96 -19.31 7.68 -6.47
C ALA A 96 -20.77 8.10 -6.69
N GLN A 97 -20.99 9.41 -6.73
CA GLN A 97 -22.27 10.04 -7.05
C GLN A 97 -22.05 11.27 -7.94
N GLY A 98 -23.06 11.64 -8.72
CA GLY A 98 -23.00 12.77 -9.66
C GLY A 98 -23.93 12.55 -10.86
N THR A 99 -23.79 13.40 -11.87
CA THR A 99 -24.47 13.18 -13.16
C THR A 99 -23.89 11.97 -13.89
N GLN A 100 -24.58 11.48 -14.92
CA GLN A 100 -24.05 10.40 -15.76
C GLN A 100 -22.70 10.78 -16.41
N GLN A 101 -22.54 12.07 -16.77
CA GLN A 101 -21.28 12.59 -17.29
C GLN A 101 -20.18 12.55 -16.23
N ASP A 102 -20.46 12.97 -14.99
CA ASP A 102 -19.48 12.91 -13.89
C ASP A 102 -18.99 11.48 -13.64
N LEU A 103 -19.89 10.49 -13.67
CA LEU A 103 -19.54 9.08 -13.46
C LEU A 103 -18.70 8.52 -14.60
N SER A 104 -18.99 8.94 -15.84
CA SER A 104 -18.20 8.59 -17.03
C SER A 104 -16.79 9.22 -16.97
N ASP A 105 -16.69 10.49 -16.61
CA ASP A 105 -15.41 11.20 -16.49
C ASP A 105 -14.56 10.65 -15.33
N LEU A 106 -15.17 10.31 -14.18
CA LEU A 106 -14.51 9.57 -13.09
C LEU A 106 -13.98 8.21 -13.55
N TYR A 107 -14.76 7.48 -14.34
CA TYR A 107 -14.32 6.21 -14.91
C TYR A 107 -13.08 6.40 -15.79
N THR A 108 -13.10 7.37 -16.71
CA THR A 108 -11.98 7.68 -17.60
C THR A 108 -10.73 8.06 -16.81
N LEU A 109 -10.85 8.95 -15.83
CA LEU A 109 -9.77 9.37 -14.94
C LEU A 109 -9.11 8.18 -14.22
N ILE A 110 -9.93 7.36 -13.54
CA ILE A 110 -9.44 6.22 -12.75
C ILE A 110 -8.85 5.15 -13.66
N ARG A 111 -9.46 4.92 -14.83
CA ARG A 111 -8.94 3.98 -15.82
C ARG A 111 -7.59 4.41 -16.37
N ARG A 112 -7.41 5.70 -16.70
CA ARG A 112 -6.13 6.25 -17.18
C ARG A 112 -5.02 6.07 -16.14
N TYR A 113 -5.30 6.32 -14.87
CA TYR A 113 -4.33 6.06 -13.80
C TYR A 113 -3.98 4.57 -13.66
N ALA A 114 -4.97 3.69 -13.78
CA ALA A 114 -4.76 2.25 -13.76
C ALA A 114 -3.83 1.79 -14.90
N ASP A 115 -4.06 2.30 -16.12
CA ASP A 115 -3.27 1.97 -17.30
C ASP A 115 -1.84 2.53 -17.19
N ASN A 116 -1.67 3.77 -16.72
CA ASN A 116 -0.34 4.36 -16.45
C ASN A 116 0.44 3.57 -15.38
N SER A 117 -0.22 3.21 -14.28
CA SER A 117 0.38 2.44 -13.19
C SER A 117 0.81 1.04 -13.67
N GLU A 118 -0.01 0.37 -14.47
CA GLU A 118 0.34 -0.92 -15.04
C GLU A 118 1.50 -0.80 -16.05
N SER A 119 1.51 0.25 -16.88
CA SER A 119 2.64 0.54 -17.78
C SER A 119 3.95 0.62 -16.99
N LEU A 120 3.95 1.35 -15.87
CA LEU A 120 5.14 1.50 -15.02
C LEU A 120 5.62 0.15 -14.48
N ILE A 121 4.71 -0.67 -13.95
CA ILE A 121 5.07 -2.00 -13.42
C ILE A 121 5.60 -2.91 -14.53
N ARG A 122 4.99 -2.92 -15.72
CA ARG A 122 5.45 -3.73 -16.87
C ARG A 122 6.85 -3.32 -17.32
N THR A 123 7.15 -2.03 -17.29
CA THR A 123 8.44 -1.50 -17.73
C THR A 123 9.55 -1.74 -16.70
N LEU A 124 9.25 -1.57 -15.41
CA LEU A 124 10.23 -1.78 -14.33
C LEU A 124 10.46 -3.26 -13.99
N PHE A 125 9.40 -4.08 -14.09
CA PHE A 125 9.41 -5.48 -13.63
C PHE A 125 8.79 -6.41 -14.69
N PRO A 126 9.41 -6.57 -15.87
CA PRO A 126 8.88 -7.42 -16.93
C PRO A 126 8.66 -8.88 -16.50
N GLU A 127 9.41 -9.37 -15.51
CA GLU A 127 9.31 -10.72 -14.95
C GLU A 127 8.02 -10.96 -14.16
N TYR A 128 7.36 -9.89 -13.70
CA TYR A 128 6.06 -9.99 -13.03
C TYR A 128 4.90 -10.17 -14.00
N ILE A 129 5.08 -9.81 -15.28
CA ILE A 129 4.02 -9.83 -16.31
C ILE A 129 3.24 -11.15 -16.37
N PRO A 130 3.88 -12.34 -16.46
CA PRO A 130 3.14 -13.60 -16.57
C PRO A 130 2.37 -13.98 -15.29
N HIS A 131 2.64 -13.31 -14.17
CA HIS A 131 2.10 -13.66 -12.86
C HIS A 131 1.25 -12.56 -12.21
N MET A 132 1.09 -11.42 -12.90
CA MET A 132 0.36 -10.29 -12.34
C MET A 132 -1.09 -10.26 -12.81
N THR A 133 -1.99 -9.89 -11.91
CA THR A 133 -3.42 -9.67 -12.19
C THR A 133 -3.81 -8.29 -11.69
N ARG A 134 -4.32 -7.43 -12.58
CA ARG A 134 -4.87 -6.13 -12.18
C ARG A 134 -6.04 -6.34 -11.20
N ALA A 135 -6.06 -5.57 -10.11
CA ALA A 135 -7.14 -5.60 -9.12
C ALA A 135 -8.00 -4.32 -9.18
N GLY A 136 -8.25 -3.67 -8.05
CA GLY A 136 -8.99 -2.41 -8.00
C GLY A 136 -8.09 -1.18 -8.11
N THR A 137 -8.65 -0.10 -8.61
CA THR A 137 -8.07 1.24 -8.62
C THR A 137 -8.95 2.14 -7.76
N SER A 138 -8.39 2.80 -6.76
CA SER A 138 -9.13 3.61 -5.81
C SER A 138 -8.75 5.09 -5.92
N LEU A 139 -9.77 5.95 -5.88
CA LEU A 139 -9.66 7.39 -5.66
C LEU A 139 -10.18 7.71 -4.26
N ARG A 140 -9.34 8.36 -3.46
CA ARG A 140 -9.61 8.70 -2.06
C ARG A 140 -9.61 10.22 -1.89
N PRO A 141 -10.73 10.92 -2.16
CA PRO A 141 -10.76 12.38 -2.12
C PRO A 141 -10.71 12.93 -0.68
N SER A 142 -11.25 12.20 0.29
CA SER A 142 -11.40 12.70 1.66
C SER A 142 -10.13 12.61 2.51
N GLU A 143 -9.99 13.51 3.48
CA GLU A 143 -8.91 13.55 4.49
C GLU A 143 -8.85 12.25 5.31
N ILE A 144 -7.64 11.78 5.64
CA ILE A 144 -7.48 10.61 6.52
C ILE A 144 -7.68 11.01 7.99
N ALA A 145 -7.11 12.15 8.38
CA ALA A 145 -7.12 12.59 9.77
C ALA A 145 -8.56 12.79 10.29
N GLY A 146 -8.82 12.34 11.52
CA GLY A 146 -10.09 12.57 12.22
C GLY A 146 -11.25 11.65 11.82
N ARG A 147 -11.04 10.62 10.99
CA ARG A 147 -12.11 9.65 10.66
C ARG A 147 -12.49 8.79 11.87
N PRO A 148 -13.79 8.72 12.25
CA PRO A 148 -14.24 7.83 13.29
C PRO A 148 -14.32 6.39 12.75
N VAL A 149 -13.24 5.62 12.90
CA VAL A 149 -13.18 4.21 12.49
C VAL A 149 -12.79 3.34 13.69
N SER A 150 -13.25 2.08 13.68
CA SER A 150 -12.80 1.11 14.69
C SER A 150 -11.29 0.91 14.57
N TRP A 151 -10.63 0.58 15.69
CA TRP A 151 -9.17 0.42 15.73
C TRP A 151 -8.62 -0.58 14.69
N ARG A 152 -9.39 -1.62 14.32
CA ARG A 152 -9.01 -2.57 13.25
C ARG A 152 -8.99 -1.91 11.87
N LYS A 153 -9.89 -0.95 11.64
CA LYS A 153 -10.05 -0.19 10.39
C LYS A 153 -9.29 1.14 10.41
N ASP A 154 -8.57 1.43 11.49
CA ASP A 154 -7.76 2.63 11.67
C ASP A 154 -6.42 2.44 10.98
N ASP A 155 -6.23 3.15 9.86
CA ASP A 155 -5.03 3.06 9.03
C ASP A 155 -3.92 4.01 9.53
N THR A 156 -4.16 4.76 10.62
CA THR A 156 -3.13 5.56 11.31
C THR A 156 -2.23 4.72 12.21
N ARG A 157 -2.56 3.44 12.39
CA ARG A 157 -1.77 2.44 13.12
C ARG A 157 -0.95 1.61 12.13
N LEU A 158 0.30 1.34 12.48
CA LEU A 158 1.22 0.52 11.68
C LEU A 158 0.62 -0.87 11.49
N HIS A 159 0.55 -1.30 10.23
CA HIS A 159 0.04 -2.59 9.84
C HIS A 159 0.66 -3.06 8.52
N VAL A 160 0.53 -4.35 8.27
CA VAL A 160 0.62 -4.93 6.93
C VAL A 160 -0.78 -5.18 6.40
N ASP A 161 -0.97 -4.99 5.10
CA ASP A 161 -2.29 -5.18 4.50
C ASP A 161 -2.73 -6.64 4.55
N SER A 162 -3.93 -6.86 5.11
CA SER A 162 -4.62 -8.14 5.09
C SER A 162 -6.12 -7.92 4.99
N PHE A 163 -6.78 -8.68 4.13
CA PHE A 163 -8.21 -8.51 3.86
C PHE A 163 -9.03 -9.63 4.50
N PRO A 164 -9.87 -9.32 5.52
CA PRO A 164 -10.59 -10.35 6.27
C PRO A 164 -11.57 -11.14 5.40
N SER A 165 -12.25 -10.48 4.46
CA SER A 165 -13.29 -11.10 3.61
C SER A 165 -12.79 -11.55 2.24
N ASN A 166 -11.55 -11.19 1.86
CA ASN A 166 -10.94 -11.54 0.58
C ASN A 166 -9.56 -12.19 0.79
N PRO A 167 -9.51 -13.48 1.16
CA PRO A 167 -8.24 -14.19 1.34
C PRO A 167 -7.36 -14.11 0.08
N MET A 168 -6.07 -13.83 0.28
CA MET A 168 -5.08 -13.61 -0.78
C MET A 168 -4.40 -14.89 -1.22
N LEU A 169 -4.45 -15.98 -0.44
CA LEU A 169 -3.85 -17.28 -0.78
C LEU A 169 -2.36 -17.14 -1.15
N GLY A 170 -1.64 -16.28 -0.44
CA GLY A 170 -0.21 -16.03 -0.67
C GLY A 170 0.11 -15.00 -1.74
N LYS A 171 -0.87 -14.56 -2.54
CA LYS A 171 -0.65 -13.51 -3.53
C LYS A 171 -0.16 -12.24 -2.85
N ARG A 172 0.84 -11.61 -3.45
CA ARG A 172 1.43 -10.36 -2.98
C ARG A 172 0.57 -9.16 -3.36
N LEU A 173 0.61 -8.11 -2.55
CA LEU A 173 -0.15 -6.88 -2.75
C LEU A 173 0.77 -5.76 -3.23
N LEU A 174 1.08 -5.77 -4.53
CA LEU A 174 1.84 -4.70 -5.16
C LEU A 174 0.92 -3.48 -5.37
N ARG A 175 1.26 -2.35 -4.77
CA ARG A 175 0.49 -1.12 -4.90
C ARG A 175 1.33 0.01 -5.47
N VAL A 176 0.73 0.73 -6.40
CA VAL A 176 1.21 2.02 -6.91
C VAL A 176 0.30 3.10 -6.33
N PHE A 177 0.89 4.05 -5.64
CA PHE A 177 0.19 5.17 -5.04
C PHE A 177 0.61 6.48 -5.69
N HIS A 178 -0.30 7.44 -5.75
CA HIS A 178 -0.01 8.78 -6.22
C HIS A 178 -0.71 9.82 -5.35
N ASN A 179 0.03 10.84 -4.92
CA ASN A 179 -0.53 11.99 -4.22
C ASN A 179 -1.07 13.00 -5.25
N ILE A 180 -2.38 13.10 -5.38
CA ILE A 180 -3.06 14.06 -6.28
C ILE A 180 -3.48 15.34 -5.55
N ASP A 181 -3.16 15.49 -4.25
CA ASP A 181 -3.39 16.75 -3.57
C ASP A 181 -2.49 17.85 -4.17
N PRO A 182 -3.03 19.03 -4.52
CA PRO A 182 -2.24 20.11 -5.13
C PRO A 182 -1.30 20.82 -4.15
N ALA A 183 -1.50 20.68 -2.84
CA ALA A 183 -0.82 21.49 -1.82
C ALA A 183 -0.21 20.66 -0.68
N ALA A 184 -0.89 19.63 -0.20
CA ALA A 184 -0.53 18.91 1.01
C ALA A 184 0.21 17.59 0.73
N PRO A 185 1.21 17.22 1.55
CA PRO A 185 1.82 15.91 1.47
C PRO A 185 0.89 14.81 2.01
N ARG A 186 1.10 13.58 1.53
CA ARG A 186 0.58 12.37 2.16
C ARG A 186 1.61 11.90 3.19
N VAL A 187 1.27 11.95 4.47
CA VAL A 187 2.21 11.64 5.56
C VAL A 187 2.06 10.17 5.96
N TRP A 188 3.14 9.41 5.81
CA TRP A 188 3.22 8.01 6.20
C TRP A 188 4.21 7.81 7.35
N ARG A 189 3.94 6.81 8.18
CA ARG A 189 4.97 6.16 9.00
C ARG A 189 5.26 4.80 8.41
N VAL A 190 6.54 4.51 8.22
CA VAL A 190 7.04 3.22 7.75
C VAL A 190 7.72 2.53 8.92
N GLY A 191 7.27 1.33 9.27
CA GLY A 191 7.76 0.57 10.41
C GLY A 191 9.03 -0.23 10.11
N GLU A 192 9.40 -1.07 11.08
CA GLU A 192 10.49 -2.03 10.95
C GLU A 192 10.26 -3.06 9.82
N PRO A 193 11.32 -3.72 9.32
CA PRO A 193 11.20 -4.80 8.34
C PRO A 193 10.25 -5.92 8.78
N PHE A 194 9.57 -6.55 7.82
CA PHE A 194 8.59 -7.60 8.09
C PHE A 194 9.13 -8.74 8.95
N GLY A 195 10.40 -9.14 8.75
CA GLY A 195 11.03 -10.20 9.53
C GLY A 195 11.10 -9.89 11.03
N ASP A 196 11.44 -8.66 11.40
CA ASP A 196 11.57 -8.22 12.79
C ASP A 196 10.18 -8.10 13.44
N PHE A 197 9.21 -7.57 12.69
CA PHE A 197 7.81 -7.57 13.07
C PHE A 197 7.29 -9.01 13.30
N ALA A 198 7.55 -9.92 12.37
CA ALA A 198 7.09 -11.30 12.44
C ALA A 198 7.66 -12.02 13.67
N GLN A 199 8.94 -11.80 14.00
CA GLN A 199 9.57 -12.35 15.22
C GLN A 199 8.79 -12.02 16.50
N LYS A 200 8.24 -10.81 16.61
CA LYS A 200 7.49 -10.34 17.79
C LYS A 200 6.07 -10.92 17.86
N PHE A 201 5.40 -11.06 16.72
CA PHE A 201 3.96 -11.33 16.69
C PHE A 201 3.57 -12.72 16.21
N VAL A 202 4.37 -13.40 15.39
CA VAL A 202 4.07 -14.78 14.94
C VAL A 202 3.87 -15.74 16.12
N PRO A 203 4.67 -15.71 17.20
CA PRO A 203 4.44 -16.57 18.37
C PRO A 203 3.08 -16.35 19.06
N LYS A 204 2.47 -15.16 18.88
CA LYS A 204 1.16 -14.81 19.42
C LYS A 204 0.00 -15.23 18.50
N THR A 205 0.29 -15.79 17.32
CA THR A 205 -0.74 -16.21 16.35
C THR A 205 -1.10 -17.68 16.49
N HIS A 206 -2.37 -18.00 16.26
CA HIS A 206 -2.89 -19.37 16.32
C HIS A 206 -3.24 -19.89 14.92
N GLY A 207 -3.19 -21.21 14.74
CA GLY A 207 -3.66 -21.85 13.50
C GLY A 207 -5.19 -21.97 13.48
N MET A 208 -5.77 -22.22 12.31
CA MET A 208 -7.19 -22.52 12.23
C MET A 208 -7.48 -23.93 12.76
N TRP A 209 -8.67 -24.11 13.33
CA TRP A 209 -9.18 -25.44 13.66
C TRP A 209 -9.70 -26.16 12.40
N PRO A 210 -9.66 -27.50 12.36
CA PRO A 210 -10.12 -28.26 11.20
C PRO A 210 -11.56 -27.89 10.81
N GLY A 211 -11.77 -27.56 9.53
CA GLY A 211 -13.10 -27.18 9.00
C GLY A 211 -13.47 -25.71 9.15
N GLN A 212 -12.75 -24.90 9.94
CA GLN A 212 -13.04 -23.47 10.11
C GLN A 212 -13.10 -22.71 8.79
N ALA A 213 -12.14 -22.94 7.89
CA ALA A 213 -12.10 -22.30 6.58
C ALA A 213 -13.29 -22.68 5.68
N ALA A 214 -13.78 -23.92 5.79
CA ALA A 214 -14.96 -24.37 5.06
C ALA A 214 -16.23 -23.71 5.61
N LEU A 215 -16.36 -23.63 6.94
CA LEU A 215 -17.48 -22.97 7.60
C LEU A 215 -17.54 -21.48 7.27
N MET A 216 -16.40 -20.76 7.32
CA MET A 216 -16.35 -19.34 6.96
C MET A 216 -16.78 -19.08 5.52
N LYS A 217 -16.39 -19.96 4.58
CA LYS A 217 -16.85 -19.88 3.19
C LYS A 217 -18.35 -20.17 3.06
N LEU A 218 -18.83 -21.23 3.73
CA LEU A 218 -20.24 -21.63 3.70
C LEU A 218 -21.16 -20.53 4.24
N LEU A 219 -20.73 -19.85 5.31
CA LEU A 219 -21.44 -18.73 5.92
C LEU A 219 -21.22 -17.39 5.19
N HIS A 220 -20.56 -17.39 4.03
CA HIS A 220 -20.26 -16.19 3.23
C HIS A 220 -19.48 -15.09 3.97
N ILE A 221 -18.79 -15.45 5.07
CA ILE A 221 -17.89 -14.54 5.79
C ILE A 221 -16.67 -14.21 4.92
N THR A 222 -16.18 -15.20 4.19
CA THR A 222 -15.08 -15.06 3.23
C THR A 222 -15.54 -15.42 1.82
N LYS A 223 -15.09 -14.66 0.82
CA LYS A 223 -15.41 -14.92 -0.59
C LYS A 223 -14.81 -16.23 -1.12
N ARG A 224 -13.77 -16.73 -0.46
CA ARG A 224 -13.03 -17.96 -0.80
C ARG A 224 -12.66 -18.69 0.49
N LYS A 225 -12.20 -19.94 0.39
CA LYS A 225 -11.63 -20.64 1.56
C LYS A 225 -10.41 -19.84 2.02
N ARG A 226 -10.35 -19.51 3.30
CA ARG A 226 -9.20 -18.82 3.90
C ARG A 226 -8.05 -19.82 4.05
N SER A 227 -6.84 -19.45 3.68
CA SER A 227 -5.64 -20.26 3.94
C SER A 227 -5.10 -20.03 5.35
N GLU A 228 -4.21 -20.92 5.82
CA GLU A 228 -3.45 -20.70 7.07
C GLU A 228 -2.62 -19.41 7.00
N TYR A 229 -1.99 -19.16 5.85
CA TYR A 229 -1.30 -17.91 5.57
C TYR A 229 -2.20 -16.69 5.82
N ASP A 230 -3.37 -16.63 5.17
CA ASP A 230 -4.30 -15.50 5.30
C ASP A 230 -4.82 -15.33 6.73
N HIS A 231 -5.03 -16.46 7.43
CA HIS A 231 -5.48 -16.44 8.82
C HIS A 231 -4.43 -15.84 9.75
N ARG A 232 -3.15 -16.17 9.56
CA ARG A 232 -2.05 -15.62 10.36
C ARG A 232 -1.76 -14.18 10.00
N MET A 233 -1.74 -13.82 8.71
CA MET A 233 -1.58 -12.43 8.27
C MET A 233 -2.67 -11.51 8.85
N LEU A 234 -3.93 -11.99 8.93
CA LEU A 234 -5.00 -11.23 9.56
C LEU A 234 -4.77 -11.06 11.07
N GLN A 235 -4.28 -12.08 11.77
CA GLN A 235 -3.92 -11.97 13.18
C GLN A 235 -2.74 -11.02 13.40
N LEU A 236 -1.71 -11.07 12.54
CA LEU A 236 -0.59 -10.13 12.59
C LEU A 236 -1.07 -8.69 12.44
N HIS A 237 -1.93 -8.41 11.46
CA HIS A 237 -2.56 -7.11 11.28
C HIS A 237 -3.29 -6.65 12.56
N ASP A 238 -4.16 -7.49 13.12
CA ASP A 238 -4.96 -7.13 14.29
C ASP A 238 -4.11 -6.98 15.57
N LEU A 239 -3.13 -7.86 15.79
CA LEU A 239 -2.23 -7.80 16.94
C LEU A 239 -1.38 -6.53 16.91
N ALA A 240 -0.82 -6.18 15.74
CA ALA A 240 -0.03 -4.96 15.56
C ALA A 240 -0.86 -3.72 15.87
N LYS A 241 -2.09 -3.63 15.34
CA LYS A 241 -2.98 -2.49 15.58
C LYS A 241 -3.47 -2.42 17.04
N ALA A 242 -3.56 -3.54 17.75
CA ALA A 242 -4.02 -3.57 19.14
C ALA A 242 -2.93 -3.17 20.15
N ASP A 243 -1.67 -3.44 19.86
CA ASP A 243 -0.53 -3.24 20.77
C ASP A 243 -0.06 -1.77 20.74
N LEU A 244 -0.55 -0.96 21.69
CA LEU A 244 -0.25 0.48 21.73
C LEU A 244 1.20 0.79 22.12
N ASP A 245 1.83 -0.06 22.93
CA ASP A 245 3.24 0.08 23.28
C ASP A 245 4.11 -0.18 22.06
N TYR A 246 3.79 -1.24 21.29
CA TYR A 246 4.43 -1.48 20.00
C TYR A 246 4.29 -0.29 19.04
N GLN A 247 3.07 0.27 18.90
CA GLN A 247 2.82 1.42 18.00
C GLN A 247 3.62 2.68 18.39
N ARG A 248 3.92 2.85 19.68
CA ARG A 248 4.68 3.98 20.22
C ARG A 248 6.19 3.77 20.06
N ASP A 249 6.68 2.59 20.41
CA ASP A 249 8.12 2.37 20.66
C ASP A 249 8.85 1.67 19.51
N VAL A 250 8.13 1.07 18.55
CA VAL A 250 8.77 0.39 17.40
C VAL A 250 9.60 1.38 16.58
N PRO A 251 10.78 0.97 16.06
CA PRO A 251 11.48 1.72 15.04
C PRO A 251 10.53 2.05 13.88
N GLN A 252 10.42 3.34 13.56
CA GLN A 252 9.60 3.83 12.48
C GLN A 252 10.19 5.11 11.88
N GLN A 253 10.00 5.27 10.57
CA GLN A 253 10.39 6.45 9.79
C GLN A 253 9.13 7.19 9.35
N GLU A 254 8.98 8.45 9.73
CA GLU A 254 7.97 9.32 9.13
C GLU A 254 8.49 9.82 7.77
N PHE A 255 7.66 9.73 6.73
CA PHE A 255 7.97 10.23 5.40
C PHE A 255 6.79 10.99 4.82
N HIS A 256 7.09 12.12 4.17
CA HIS A 256 6.11 13.04 3.61
C HIS A 256 6.17 12.92 2.10
N PHE A 257 5.21 12.21 1.50
CA PHE A 257 5.12 12.11 0.04
C PHE A 257 4.52 13.41 -0.51
N PRO A 258 5.30 14.26 -1.21
CA PRO A 258 4.85 15.58 -1.62
C PRO A 258 3.76 15.51 -2.71
N PRO A 259 3.04 16.61 -2.94
CA PRO A 259 2.13 16.77 -4.08
C PRO A 259 2.71 16.27 -5.41
N GLY A 260 1.92 15.45 -6.11
CA GLY A 260 2.26 14.88 -7.40
C GLY A 260 3.39 13.83 -7.36
N SER A 261 3.75 13.28 -6.20
CA SER A 261 4.71 12.17 -6.16
C SER A 261 4.03 10.81 -6.27
N THR A 262 4.77 9.84 -6.79
CA THR A 262 4.33 8.43 -6.93
C THR A 262 5.20 7.53 -6.06
N TRP A 263 4.66 6.44 -5.52
CA TRP A 263 5.47 5.40 -4.87
C TRP A 263 4.91 4.00 -5.09
N ILE A 264 5.80 3.00 -5.06
CA ILE A 264 5.49 1.59 -5.27
C ILE A 264 5.93 0.80 -4.04
N VAL A 265 5.09 -0.12 -3.58
CA VAL A 265 5.35 -0.93 -2.39
C VAL A 265 4.60 -2.27 -2.41
N PHE A 266 5.18 -3.30 -1.82
CA PHE A 266 4.44 -4.47 -1.35
C PHE A 266 3.78 -4.19 0.00
N SER A 267 2.52 -3.78 -0.04
CA SER A 267 1.76 -3.36 1.15
C SER A 267 1.46 -4.49 2.15
N ASP A 268 1.55 -5.74 1.70
CA ASP A 268 1.45 -6.95 2.53
C ASP A 268 2.75 -7.27 3.31
N GLN A 269 3.86 -6.60 2.98
CA GLN A 269 5.17 -6.80 3.59
C GLN A 269 5.64 -5.55 4.34
N LEU A 270 5.47 -4.37 3.76
CA LEU A 270 5.85 -3.12 4.42
C LEU A 270 4.87 -2.78 5.54
N LEU A 271 5.39 -2.60 6.77
CA LEU A 271 4.62 -1.99 7.83
C LEU A 271 4.42 -0.51 7.52
N HIS A 272 3.17 -0.10 7.37
CA HIS A 272 2.84 1.28 7.04
C HIS A 272 1.64 1.79 7.82
N ALA A 273 1.60 3.10 8.01
CA ALA A 273 0.48 3.84 8.58
C ALA A 273 0.31 5.15 7.83
N ALA A 274 -0.91 5.45 7.39
CA ALA A 274 -1.22 6.71 6.74
C ALA A 274 -1.75 7.69 7.79
N MET A 275 -0.94 8.68 8.16
CA MET A 275 -1.24 9.59 9.27
C MET A 275 -2.17 10.72 8.86
N ARG A 276 -1.88 11.34 7.71
CA ARG A 276 -2.57 12.53 7.19
C ARG A 276 -2.50 12.59 5.67
N GLY A 277 -3.38 13.38 5.09
CA GLY A 277 -3.44 13.69 3.67
C GLY A 277 -4.79 13.29 3.10
N ARG A 278 -5.31 14.12 2.19
CA ARG A 278 -6.48 13.82 1.38
C ARG A 278 -6.05 13.43 -0.04
N ALA A 279 -7.00 13.31 -0.96
CA ALA A 279 -6.76 13.24 -2.40
C ALA A 279 -5.58 12.32 -2.82
N MET A 280 -5.83 11.00 -2.80
CA MET A 280 -4.84 9.98 -3.20
C MET A 280 -5.44 9.00 -4.21
N MET A 281 -4.63 8.59 -5.20
CA MET A 281 -4.94 7.47 -6.07
C MET A 281 -4.10 6.24 -5.71
N GLU A 282 -4.67 5.06 -5.92
CA GLU A 282 -4.02 3.77 -5.68
C GLU A 282 -4.42 2.77 -6.75
N GLN A 283 -3.44 2.10 -7.35
CA GLN A 283 -3.63 0.90 -8.15
C GLN A 283 -3.11 -0.32 -7.37
N THR A 284 -3.96 -1.33 -7.16
CA THR A 284 -3.53 -2.64 -6.65
C THR A 284 -3.30 -3.63 -7.80
N ILE A 285 -2.18 -4.34 -7.77
CA ILE A 285 -1.86 -5.46 -8.63
C ILE A 285 -1.58 -6.68 -7.75
N TYR A 286 -2.26 -7.78 -8.02
CA TYR A 286 -1.98 -9.05 -7.36
C TYR A 286 -0.87 -9.75 -8.11
N LEU A 287 0.10 -10.28 -7.36
CA LEU A 287 1.20 -11.03 -7.94
C LEU A 287 1.19 -12.44 -7.35
N GLU A 288 1.21 -13.47 -8.20
CA GLU A 288 1.32 -14.84 -7.73
C GLU A 288 2.64 -15.07 -6.98
N PRO A 289 2.68 -15.93 -5.94
CA PRO A 289 3.89 -16.18 -5.16
C PRO A 289 5.11 -16.55 -6.01
N GLN A 290 4.92 -17.26 -7.12
CA GLN A 290 5.98 -17.73 -8.02
C GLN A 290 6.72 -16.60 -8.75
N ALA A 291 6.16 -15.39 -8.79
CA ALA A 291 6.77 -14.26 -9.48
C ALA A 291 7.92 -13.61 -8.72
N ILE A 292 7.96 -13.82 -7.39
CA ILE A 292 8.94 -13.20 -6.51
C ILE A 292 10.27 -13.94 -6.69
N SER A 293 11.33 -13.21 -7.04
CA SER A 293 12.65 -13.81 -7.24
C SER A 293 13.35 -14.15 -5.92
N ASP A 294 13.26 -13.25 -4.94
CA ASP A 294 13.81 -13.41 -3.60
C ASP A 294 12.73 -13.88 -2.62
N HIS A 295 12.62 -15.20 -2.48
CA HIS A 295 11.72 -15.84 -1.52
C HIS A 295 12.23 -15.77 -0.07
N THR A 296 13.26 -15.00 0.27
CA THR A 296 13.76 -14.95 1.67
C THR A 296 13.00 -13.93 2.53
N HIS A 297 12.40 -12.93 1.90
CA HIS A 297 11.77 -11.78 2.56
C HIS A 297 10.25 -11.72 2.40
N SER A 298 9.65 -12.53 1.52
CA SER A 298 8.21 -12.54 1.34
C SER A 298 7.50 -12.95 2.64
N PRO A 299 6.31 -12.37 2.94
CA PRO A 299 5.59 -12.70 4.17
C PRO A 299 5.31 -14.19 4.33
N GLU A 300 4.98 -14.87 3.23
CA GLU A 300 4.73 -16.31 3.18
C GLU A 300 5.98 -17.08 3.60
N ALA A 301 7.14 -16.79 3.01
CA ALA A 301 8.36 -17.53 3.28
C ALA A 301 8.89 -17.28 4.70
N VAL A 302 8.75 -16.05 5.20
CA VAL A 302 9.08 -15.72 6.59
C VAL A 302 8.21 -16.53 7.55
N LEU A 303 6.89 -16.57 7.33
CA LEU A 303 5.97 -17.37 8.14
C LEU A 303 6.27 -18.87 8.04
N SER A 304 6.50 -19.39 6.83
CA SER A 304 6.82 -20.80 6.60
C SER A 304 8.09 -21.22 7.33
N ARG A 305 9.14 -20.40 7.29
CA ARG A 305 10.39 -20.62 8.02
C ARG A 305 10.20 -20.58 9.54
N MET A 306 9.49 -19.57 10.05
CA MET A 306 9.28 -19.41 11.49
C MET A 306 8.41 -20.52 12.10
N LEU A 307 7.46 -21.05 11.33
CA LEU A 307 6.53 -22.08 11.79
C LEU A 307 6.96 -23.50 11.41
N GLY A 308 8.08 -23.64 10.69
CA GLY A 308 8.66 -24.94 10.29
C GLY A 308 7.77 -25.75 9.35
N ARG A 309 6.85 -25.12 8.61
CA ARG A 309 5.92 -25.80 7.69
C ARG A 309 5.44 -24.86 6.58
N PRO A 310 5.10 -25.36 5.37
CA PRO A 310 4.55 -24.52 4.31
C PRO A 310 3.24 -23.83 4.72
N MET A 311 3.11 -22.54 4.42
CA MET A 311 1.89 -21.76 4.71
C MET A 311 0.86 -21.80 3.58
N LEU A 312 1.29 -22.17 2.39
CA LEU A 312 0.44 -22.44 1.24
C LEU A 312 0.47 -23.94 0.96
N VAL A 313 -0.70 -24.51 0.71
CA VAL A 313 -0.83 -25.88 0.21
C VAL A 313 -0.78 -25.79 -1.30
N SER A 314 0.18 -26.48 -1.92
CA SER A 314 0.31 -26.64 -3.37
C SER A 314 -0.92 -27.32 -3.97
#